data_AF-A0A8T3R4W6-F1
#
_entry.id   AF-A0A8T3R4W6-F1
#
_cell.length_a   1.000
_cell.length_b   1.000
_cell.length_c   1.000
_cell.angle_alpha   90.00
_cell.angle_beta   90.00
_cell.angle_gamma   90.00
#
_symmetry.space_group_name_H-M   'P 1'
#
loop_
_entity.id
_entity.type
_entity.pdbx_description
1 polymer ?
#
loop_
_entity_poly.entity_id
_entity_poly.type
_entity_poly.pdbx_seq_one_letter_code
_entity_poly.pdbx_strand_id
1 'polypeptide(L)' 'TNVLDLQDEIERVEGMIADRRELYNDQVYRYNTRIAQVPAVFVAPLFGWRPREFFAASPAETQRPDSDLGSS' A
#
# COMPACT_ATOMS: atom_id res chain seq x y z
N THR A 1 -23.31 -1.95 -22.73
CA THR A 1 -22.11 -1.09 -22.63
C THR A 1 -22.17 -0.26 -21.35
N ASN A 2 -22.24 -0.89 -20.17
CA ASN A 2 -22.39 -0.14 -18.90
C ASN A 2 -21.58 -0.81 -17.79
N VAL A 3 -21.65 -2.14 -17.70
CA VAL A 3 -20.97 -2.91 -16.66
C VAL A 3 -19.48 -3.16 -16.96
N LEU A 4 -19.05 -3.15 -18.23
CA LEU A 4 -17.64 -3.30 -18.61
C LEU A 4 -16.84 -2.02 -18.32
N ASP A 5 -17.35 -0.86 -18.73
CA ASP A 5 -16.69 0.43 -18.50
C ASP A 5 -16.48 0.73 -17.00
N LEU A 6 -17.41 0.29 -16.14
CA LEU A 6 -17.27 0.42 -14.69
C LEU A 6 -16.22 -0.54 -14.11
N GLN A 7 -16.10 -1.75 -14.66
CA GLN A 7 -15.07 -2.70 -14.25
C GLN A 7 -13.68 -2.19 -14.65
N ASP A 8 -13.53 -1.66 -15.86
CA ASP A 8 -12.27 -1.07 -16.32
C ASP A 8 -11.83 0.11 -15.42
N GLU A 9 -12.78 0.95 -14.98
CA GLU A 9 -12.51 2.05 -14.07
C GLU A 9 -12.14 1.57 -12.66
N ILE A 10 -12.78 0.51 -12.16
CA ILE A 10 -12.42 -0.13 -10.88
C ILE A 10 -11.00 -0.68 -10.95
N GLU A 11 -10.66 -1.44 -11.98
CA GLU A 11 -9.31 -2.01 -12.16
C GLU A 11 -8.25 -0.90 -12.23
N ARG A 12 -8.55 0.20 -12.93
CA ARG A 12 -7.67 1.37 -12.99
C ARG A 12 -7.45 2.00 -11.61
N VAL A 13 -8.50 2.12 -10.80
CA VAL A 13 -8.41 2.67 -9.44
C VAL A 13 -7.68 1.71 -8.50
N GLU A 14 -7.92 0.40 -8.61
CA GLU A 14 -7.23 -0.63 -7.82
C GLU A 14 -5.72 -0.66 -8.11
N GLY A 15 -5.32 -0.58 -9.38
CA GLY A 15 -3.91 -0.45 -9.77
C GLY A 15 -3.27 0.80 -9.16
N MET A 16 -3.97 1.94 -9.26
CA MET A 16 -3.57 3.20 -8.63
C MET A 16 -3.42 3.13 -7.09
N ILE A 17 -4.24 2.32 -6.42
CA ILE A 17 -4.15 2.10 -4.97
C ILE A 17 -2.94 1.21 -4.66
N ALA A 18 -2.74 0.15 -5.44
CA ALA A 18 -1.59 -0.75 -5.29
C ALA A 18 -0.25 0.00 -5.44
N ASP A 19 -0.11 0.83 -6.48
CA ASP A 19 1.08 1.64 -6.73
C ASP A 19 1.38 2.60 -5.57
N ARG A 20 0.34 3.27 -5.04
CA ARG A 20 0.48 4.18 -3.89
C ARG A 20 0.91 3.46 -2.63
N ARG A 21 0.39 2.25 -2.39
CA ARG A 21 0.78 1.40 -1.26
C ARG A 21 2.24 0.99 -1.38
N GLU A 22 2.68 0.56 -2.56
CA GLU A 22 4.08 0.21 -2.80
C GLU A 22 5.00 1.41 -2.54
N LEU A 23 4.67 2.57 -3.10
CA LEU A 23 5.43 3.80 -2.90
C LEU A 23 5.53 4.18 -1.41
N TYR A 24 4.41 4.14 -0.67
CA TYR A 24 4.41 4.40 0.77
C TYR A 24 5.34 3.43 1.51
N ASN A 25 5.24 2.13 1.19
CA ASN A 25 6.03 1.09 1.82
C ASN A 25 7.53 1.25 1.52
N ASP A 26 7.92 1.57 0.30
CA ASP A 26 9.32 1.85 -0.04
C ASP A 26 9.86 3.05 0.76
N GLN A 27 9.07 4.11 0.89
CA GLN A 27 9.46 5.28 1.69
C GLN A 27 9.60 4.94 3.19
N VAL A 28 8.69 4.13 3.74
CA VAL A 28 8.80 3.63 5.12
C VAL A 28 10.03 2.74 5.28
N TYR A 29 10.29 1.85 4.33
CA TYR A 29 11.46 0.98 4.35
C TYR A 29 12.77 1.79 4.38
N ARG A 30 12.90 2.76 3.46
CA ARG A 30 14.09 3.65 3.39
C ARG A 30 14.27 4.44 4.67
N TYR A 31 13.20 5.01 5.21
CA TYR A 31 13.24 5.76 6.46
C TYR A 31 13.65 4.88 7.65
N ASN A 32 13.00 3.73 7.83
CA ASN A 32 13.29 2.78 8.91
C ASN A 32 14.74 2.28 8.82
N THR A 33 15.18 1.93 7.62
CA THR A 33 16.55 1.50 7.35
C THR A 33 17.54 2.61 7.70
N ARG A 34 17.26 3.85 7.31
CA ARG A 34 18.14 5.00 7.58
C ARG A 34 18.30 5.25 9.08
N ILE A 35 17.22 5.20 9.86
CA ILE A 35 17.30 5.45 11.31
C ILE A 35 17.88 4.25 12.09
N ALA A 36 17.88 3.06 11.51
CA ALA A 36 18.45 1.85 12.11
C ALA A 36 19.96 1.66 11.81
N GLN A 37 20.52 2.43 10.88
CA GLN A 37 21.94 2.38 10.52
C GLN A 37 22.80 3.31 11.40
N VAL A 38 24.07 2.96 11.57
CA VAL A 38 25.06 3.84 12.20
C VAL A 38 25.41 4.99 11.25
N PRO A 39 25.52 6.24 11.72
CA PRO A 39 25.43 6.69 13.12
C PRO A 39 24.01 7.06 13.59
N ALA A 40 23.02 7.03 12.69
CA ALA A 40 21.66 7.50 12.97
C ALA A 40 21.00 6.78 14.16
N VAL A 41 21.25 5.49 14.35
CA VAL A 41 20.68 4.70 15.45
C VAL A 41 21.00 5.27 16.85
N PHE A 42 22.15 5.93 17.01
CA PHE A 42 22.55 6.53 18.29
C PHE A 42 21.82 7.83 18.60
N VAL A 43 21.50 8.61 17.56
CA VAL A 43 20.85 9.93 17.70
C VAL A 43 19.35 9.87 17.48
N ALA A 44 18.82 8.81 16.87
CA ALA A 44 17.40 8.65 16.60
C ALA A 44 16.51 8.85 17.84
N PRO A 45 16.82 8.30 19.04
CA PRO A 45 16.02 8.53 20.24
C PRO A 45 16.03 10.01 20.70
N LEU A 46 17.14 10.72 20.50
CA LEU A 46 17.29 12.13 20.89
C LEU A 46 16.38 13.05 20.06
N PHE A 47 16.16 12.70 18.79
CA PHE A 47 15.25 13.41 17.88
C PHE A 47 13.83 12.82 17.85
N GLY A 48 13.55 11.81 18.67
CA GLY A 48 12.26 11.12 18.68
C GLY A 48 11.95 10.32 17.41
N TRP A 49 12.96 10.01 16.60
CA TRP A 49 12.80 9.19 15.40
C TRP A 49 12.55 7.74 15.79
N ARG A 50 11.42 7.21 15.35
CA ARG A 50 10.99 5.83 15.59
C ARG A 50 10.61 5.15 14.27
N PRO A 51 10.76 3.82 14.16
CA PRO A 51 10.29 3.09 12.99
C PRO A 51 8.80 3.34 12.75
N ARG A 52 8.43 3.38 11.48
CA ARG A 52 7.04 3.47 11.02
C ARG A 52 6.57 2.12 10.52
N GLU A 53 5.27 1.87 10.64
CA GLU A 53 4.65 0.65 10.15
C GLU A 53 4.40 0.73 8.64
N PHE A 54 4.54 -0.43 7.99
CA PHE A 54 4.16 -0.61 6.60
C PHE A 54 2.64 -0.60 6.47
N PHE A 55 2.16 -0.11 5.32
CA PHE A 55 0.77 -0.22 4.96
C PHE A 55 0.51 -1.64 4.42
N ALA A 56 -0.22 -2.43 5.18
CA ALA A 56 -0.69 -3.74 4.77
C ALA A 56 -2.04 -3.61 4.06
N ALA A 57 -2.23 -4.35 2.97
CA ALA A 57 -3.55 -4.53 2.38
C ALA A 57 -4.46 -5.20 3.41
N SER A 58 -5.65 -4.66 3.64
CA SER A 58 -6.63 -5.38 4.44
C SER A 58 -7.10 -6.62 3.66
N PRO A 59 -7.33 -7.77 4.31
CA PRO A 59 -7.82 -8.97 3.61
C PRO A 59 -9.18 -8.74 2.91
N ALA A 60 -9.94 -7.72 3.33
CA ALA A 60 -11.16 -7.27 2.68
C ALA A 60 -10.94 -6.57 1.32
N GLU A 61 -9.77 -5.93 1.10
CA GLU A 61 -9.43 -5.29 -0.19
C GLU A 61 -8.99 -6.30 -1.25
N THR A 62 -8.67 -7.54 -0.85
CA THR A 62 -8.36 -8.64 -1.78
C THR A 62 -9.62 -9.38 -2.25
N GLN A 63 -10.78 -9.08 -1.65
CA GLN A 63 -12.07 -9.62 -2.09
C GLN A 63 -12.59 -8.76 -3.24
N ARG A 64 -12.21 -9.12 -4.46
CA ARG A 64 -12.90 -8.67 -5.68
C ARG A 64 -14.40 -9.00 -5.52
N PRO A 65 -15.32 -8.03 -5.60
CA PRO A 65 -16.75 -8.33 -5.55
C PRO A 65 -17.15 -9.08 -6.83
N ASP A 66 -17.66 -10.29 -6.62
CA ASP A 66 -18.46 -11.15 -7.49
C ASP A 66 -18.11 -11.29 -8.98
N SER A 67 -17.53 -12.45 -9.29
CA SER A 67 -17.62 -13.13 -10.58
C SER A 67 -18.99 -13.77 -10.85
N ASP A 68 -20.10 -13.22 -10.32
CA ASP A 68 -21.46 -13.80 -10.40
C ASP A 68 -22.46 -12.98 -11.22
N LEU A 69 -21.99 -12.29 -12.27
CA LEU A 69 -22.87 -11.55 -13.21
C LEU A 69 -22.86 -12.14 -14.64
N GLY A 70 -22.49 -13.42 -14.81
CA GLY A 70 -22.25 -14.00 -16.14
C GLY A 70 -22.85 -15.37 -16.44
N SER A 71 -23.67 -15.96 -15.57
CA SER A 71 -24.32 -17.25 -15.87
C SER A 71 -25.82 -17.22 -15.61
N SER A 72 -26.58 -16.67 -16.56
CA SER A 72 -27.98 -17.01 -16.84
C SER A 72 -28.34 -16.54 -18.25
#